data_AF-A0A7X8CU86-F1
#
_entry.id   AF-A0A7X8CU86-F1
#
_cell.length_a   1.000
_cell.length_b   1.000
_cell.length_c   1.000
_cell.angle_alpha   90.00
_cell.angle_beta   90.00
_cell.angle_gamma   90.00
#
_symmetry.space_group_name_H-M   'P 1'
#
loop_
_entity.id
_entity.type
_entity.pdbx_description
1 polymer ?
#
loop_
_entity_poly.entity_id
_entity_poly.type
_entity_poly.pdbx_seq_one_letter_code
_entity_poly.pdbx_strand_id
1 'polypeptide(L)'
;MKLPFDIKRLEELDPESHKFTLLALVGIIVLMTVAGLIAFFLALQGAEQTMVPEVTKLELTTALIKLQEKELYPRISLRFSSNPSDRGRVLEQRPPAGTIVKAGRRIFLTVSRGPAVNQVENYVGQTLDEVKIHLQTLFASTRPLLAIREPPVYIFDRAPAGTILEQKPVPGTEISGLTELVFLVSRGPEQARVKVPELQGLSIPEAIRRIEESGVAFAFSMRAPEGRERPGLVVSQMPAPGSLVAPDAPVSVLVSRPAPEKGMVAGLLEETLPVFPYLLKVTLTAQYPTGEKIVLLSAQHPGGLFSVPYVVPNNTVLILSAANRELFRREVRSE
;
A
#
# COMPACT_ATOMS: atom_id res chain seq x y z
N MET A 1 -9.86 -57.83 -80.93
CA MET A 1 -9.05 -56.65 -80.54
C MET A 1 -7.75 -57.20 -79.97
N LYS A 2 -6.67 -57.23 -80.77
CA LYS A 2 -5.42 -57.94 -80.48
C LYS A 2 -4.60 -57.17 -79.44
N LEU A 3 -4.31 -57.77 -78.28
CA LEU A 3 -3.23 -57.30 -77.40
C LEU A 3 -1.88 -57.64 -78.06
N PRO A 4 -0.92 -56.71 -78.15
CA PRO A 4 0.34 -56.91 -78.84
C PRO A 4 1.43 -57.31 -77.84
N PHE A 5 1.30 -58.47 -77.20
CA PHE A 5 2.41 -59.02 -76.42
C PHE A 5 2.56 -60.51 -76.73
N ASP A 6 3.51 -60.78 -77.62
CA ASP A 6 3.93 -62.11 -78.02
C ASP A 6 4.87 -62.68 -76.93
N ILE A 7 4.41 -63.72 -76.24
CA ILE A 7 5.10 -64.36 -75.11
C ILE A 7 6.27 -65.23 -75.61
N LYS A 8 6.47 -65.35 -76.94
CA LYS A 8 7.60 -66.06 -77.56
C LYS A 8 8.91 -65.27 -77.66
N ARG A 9 8.96 -64.05 -77.11
CA ARG A 9 10.16 -63.19 -77.12
C ARG A 9 10.99 -63.21 -75.82
N LEU A 10 10.85 -64.26 -75.03
CA LEU A 10 11.63 -64.48 -73.80
C LEU A 10 12.63 -65.65 -73.91
N GLU A 11 12.74 -66.30 -75.08
CA GLU A 11 13.68 -67.41 -75.35
C GLU A 11 14.87 -67.04 -76.25
N GLU A 12 15.03 -65.75 -76.60
CA GLU A 12 16.19 -65.19 -77.32
C GLU A 12 16.83 -64.04 -76.52
N LEU A 13 17.12 -64.30 -75.25
CA LEU A 13 18.00 -63.45 -74.47
C LEU A 13 19.26 -64.28 -74.20
N ASP A 14 20.39 -63.78 -74.70
CA ASP A 14 21.72 -64.35 -74.52
C ASP A 14 21.87 -64.85 -73.07
N PRO A 15 22.37 -66.07 -72.81
CA PRO A 15 22.53 -66.60 -71.44
C PRO A 15 23.46 -65.74 -70.55
N GLU A 16 24.23 -64.84 -71.16
CA GLU A 16 24.99 -63.76 -70.51
C GLU A 16 24.12 -62.59 -70.02
N SER A 17 23.06 -62.22 -70.75
CA SER A 17 22.19 -61.07 -70.47
C SER A 17 21.22 -61.30 -69.30
N HIS A 18 20.79 -62.54 -69.08
CA HIS A 18 19.99 -62.92 -67.90
C HIS A 18 20.79 -62.84 -66.60
N LYS A 19 22.08 -63.20 -66.65
CA LYS A 19 22.97 -63.04 -65.49
C LYS A 19 23.19 -61.57 -65.18
N PHE A 20 23.36 -60.72 -66.21
CA PHE A 20 23.57 -59.29 -66.06
C PHE A 20 22.33 -58.55 -65.54
N THR A 21 21.14 -58.88 -66.06
CA THR A 21 19.86 -58.32 -65.60
C THR A 21 19.49 -58.80 -64.20
N LEU A 22 19.78 -60.05 -63.86
CA LEU A 22 19.64 -60.59 -62.49
C LEU A 22 20.61 -59.91 -61.52
N LEU A 23 21.89 -59.73 -61.90
CA LEU A 23 22.89 -58.99 -61.12
C LEU A 23 22.49 -57.53 -60.89
N ALA A 24 21.95 -56.86 -61.91
CA ALA A 24 21.45 -55.50 -61.80
C ALA A 24 20.23 -55.41 -60.85
N LEU A 25 19.30 -56.36 -60.94
CA LEU A 25 18.13 -56.44 -60.05
C LEU A 25 18.54 -56.68 -58.59
N VAL A 26 19.47 -57.62 -58.36
CA VAL A 26 20.04 -57.88 -57.03
C VAL A 26 20.77 -56.64 -56.51
N GLY A 27 21.54 -55.95 -57.35
CA GLY A 27 22.23 -54.71 -56.99
C GLY A 27 21.27 -53.60 -56.57
N ILE A 28 20.15 -53.42 -57.27
CA ILE A 28 19.10 -52.44 -56.92
C ILE A 28 18.43 -52.81 -55.59
N ILE A 29 18.12 -54.09 -55.36
CA ILE A 29 17.52 -54.56 -54.11
C ILE A 29 18.50 -54.35 -52.94
N VAL A 30 19.79 -54.62 -53.14
CA VAL A 30 20.84 -54.35 -52.14
C VAL A 30 20.94 -52.84 -51.87
N LEU A 31 20.92 -51.99 -52.89
CA LEU A 31 20.97 -50.54 -52.72
C LEU A 31 19.75 -50.01 -51.96
N MET A 32 18.55 -50.49 -52.28
CA MET A 32 17.29 -50.13 -51.61
C MET A 32 17.27 -50.58 -50.15
N THR A 33 17.77 -51.78 -49.85
CA THR A 33 17.86 -52.27 -48.47
C THR A 33 18.90 -51.49 -47.66
N VAL A 34 20.05 -51.15 -48.25
CA VAL A 34 21.07 -50.30 -47.60
C VAL A 34 20.53 -48.89 -47.35
N ALA A 35 19.89 -48.27 -48.34
CA ALA A 35 19.27 -46.96 -48.18
C ALA A 35 18.14 -46.98 -47.13
N GLY A 36 17.32 -48.03 -47.13
CA GLY A 36 16.27 -48.26 -46.13
C GLY A 36 16.84 -48.45 -44.72
N LEU A 37 17.94 -49.19 -44.58
CA LEU A 37 18.65 -49.36 -43.30
C LEU A 37 19.26 -48.04 -42.82
N ILE A 38 19.91 -47.26 -43.69
CA ILE A 38 20.46 -45.95 -43.33
C ILE A 38 19.33 -45.00 -42.89
N ALA A 39 18.23 -44.93 -43.65
CA ALA A 39 17.08 -44.11 -43.29
C ALA A 39 16.42 -44.57 -41.97
N PHE A 40 16.32 -45.88 -41.76
CA PHE A 40 15.81 -46.47 -40.52
C PHE A 40 16.70 -46.15 -39.31
N PHE A 41 18.02 -46.29 -39.45
CA PHE A 41 18.97 -45.96 -38.38
C PHE A 41 19.04 -44.46 -38.09
N LEU A 42 18.92 -43.61 -39.11
CA LEU A 42 18.78 -42.15 -38.93
C LEU A 42 17.47 -41.79 -38.22
N ALA A 43 16.37 -42.48 -38.52
CA ALA A 43 15.10 -42.30 -37.82
C ALA A 43 15.10 -42.85 -36.38
N LEU A 44 15.98 -43.82 -36.07
CA LEU A 44 16.14 -44.41 -34.74
C LEU A 44 17.09 -43.65 -33.81
N GLN A 45 17.84 -42.66 -34.29
CA GLN A 45 18.57 -41.73 -33.41
C GLN A 45 17.54 -40.94 -32.60
N GLY A 46 17.23 -41.44 -31.41
CA GLY A 46 16.31 -40.78 -30.48
C GLY A 46 16.76 -39.35 -30.23
N ALA A 47 15.79 -38.43 -30.08
CA ALA A 47 16.07 -37.00 -29.87
C ALA A 47 17.17 -36.83 -28.80
N GLU A 48 18.26 -36.15 -29.16
CA GLU A 48 19.39 -35.93 -28.26
C GLU A 48 18.87 -35.40 -26.91
N GLN A 49 19.32 -36.02 -25.82
CA GLN A 49 18.91 -35.62 -24.48
C GLN A 49 20.02 -34.84 -23.83
N THR A 50 19.63 -33.82 -23.07
CA THR A 50 20.54 -32.91 -22.40
C THR A 50 20.05 -32.65 -20.98
N MET A 51 21.00 -32.38 -20.09
CA MET A 51 20.71 -32.05 -18.70
C MET A 51 20.49 -30.54 -18.58
N VAL A 52 19.39 -30.14 -17.93
CA VAL A 52 19.10 -28.75 -17.65
C VAL A 52 20.16 -28.19 -16.69
N PRO A 53 20.93 -27.15 -17.08
CA PRO A 53 21.93 -26.54 -16.22
C PRO A 53 21.29 -25.73 -15.08
N GLU A 54 22.06 -25.52 -14.01
CA GLU A 54 21.71 -24.58 -12.95
C GLU A 54 22.01 -23.15 -13.42
N VAL A 55 20.93 -22.37 -13.54
CA VAL A 55 20.94 -20.96 -13.95
C VAL A 55 20.29 -20.02 -12.94
N THR A 56 19.73 -20.53 -11.84
CA THR A 56 19.19 -19.69 -10.76
C THR A 56 20.31 -18.86 -10.13
N LYS A 57 20.00 -17.61 -9.73
CA LYS A 57 20.92 -16.59 -9.19
C LYS A 57 22.01 -16.08 -10.14
N LEU A 58 22.14 -16.67 -11.34
CA LEU A 58 23.03 -16.16 -12.38
C LEU A 58 22.43 -14.92 -13.04
N GLU A 59 23.30 -14.09 -13.60
CA GLU A 59 22.89 -13.02 -14.52
C GLU A 59 22.25 -13.62 -15.78
N LEU A 60 21.22 -12.97 -16.31
CA LEU A 60 20.50 -13.44 -17.50
C LEU A 60 21.45 -13.77 -18.66
N THR A 61 22.45 -12.93 -18.93
CA THR A 61 23.45 -13.14 -19.99
C THR A 61 24.19 -14.47 -19.81
N THR A 62 24.68 -14.74 -18.60
CA THR A 62 25.39 -15.98 -18.25
C THR A 62 24.45 -17.19 -18.31
N ALA A 63 23.21 -17.05 -17.87
CA ALA A 63 22.19 -18.09 -17.95
C ALA A 63 21.88 -18.48 -19.41
N LEU A 64 21.78 -17.50 -20.31
CA LEU A 64 21.52 -17.71 -21.74
C LEU A 64 22.66 -18.50 -22.40
N ILE A 65 23.92 -18.18 -22.09
CA ILE A 65 25.09 -18.92 -22.61
C ILE A 65 25.03 -20.38 -22.18
N LYS A 66 24.82 -20.65 -20.88
CA LYS A 66 24.71 -22.03 -20.37
C LYS A 66 23.57 -22.83 -21.00
N LEU A 67 22.43 -22.19 -21.28
CA LEU A 67 21.31 -22.85 -21.94
C LEU A 67 21.64 -23.13 -23.42
N GLN A 68 22.28 -22.19 -24.10
CA GLN A 68 22.70 -22.34 -25.50
C GLN A 68 23.71 -23.48 -25.67
N GLU A 69 24.70 -23.60 -24.77
CA GLU A 69 25.66 -24.72 -24.74
C GLU A 69 25.01 -26.09 -24.59
N LYS A 70 23.78 -26.13 -24.06
CA LYS A 70 22.97 -27.35 -23.88
C LYS A 70 21.86 -27.48 -24.92
N GLU A 71 21.85 -26.62 -25.94
CA GLU A 71 20.81 -26.57 -26.97
C GLU A 71 19.39 -26.37 -26.40
N LEU A 72 19.28 -25.65 -25.28
CA LEU A 72 18.02 -25.36 -24.61
C LEU A 72 17.55 -23.94 -24.93
N TYR A 73 16.24 -23.78 -25.16
CA TYR A 73 15.67 -22.48 -25.53
C TYR A 73 15.06 -21.77 -24.32
N PRO A 74 15.46 -20.53 -24.00
CA PRO A 74 14.90 -19.79 -22.89
C PRO A 74 13.51 -19.22 -23.21
N ARG A 75 12.62 -19.20 -22.22
CA ARG A 75 11.39 -18.41 -22.22
C ARG A 75 11.36 -17.52 -20.98
N ILE A 76 11.49 -16.22 -21.17
CA ILE A 76 11.71 -15.27 -20.09
C ILE A 76 10.37 -14.66 -19.64
N SER A 77 10.14 -14.66 -18.34
CA SER A 77 9.14 -13.84 -17.66
C SER A 77 9.83 -12.92 -16.67
N LEU A 78 9.25 -11.74 -16.43
CA LEU A 78 9.81 -10.74 -15.52
C LEU A 78 8.97 -10.66 -14.24
N ARG A 79 9.63 -10.57 -13.08
CA ARG A 79 8.97 -10.40 -11.77
C ARG A 79 9.72 -9.38 -10.91
N PHE A 80 9.01 -8.58 -10.13
CA PHE A 80 9.65 -7.70 -9.14
C PHE A 80 10.24 -8.52 -7.99
N SER A 81 11.40 -8.09 -7.49
CA SER A 81 12.06 -8.63 -6.29
C SER A 81 12.14 -7.53 -5.25
N SER A 82 12.07 -7.87 -3.96
CA SER A 82 12.33 -6.92 -2.88
C SER A 82 13.81 -6.53 -2.75
N ASN A 83 14.73 -7.26 -3.40
CA ASN A 83 16.15 -7.02 -3.29
C ASN A 83 16.70 -6.30 -4.55
N PRO A 84 17.29 -5.10 -4.39
CA PRO A 84 18.00 -4.39 -5.47
C PRO A 84 19.05 -5.24 -6.19
N SER A 85 19.81 -6.07 -5.48
CA SER A 85 20.91 -6.85 -6.06
C SER A 85 20.45 -7.95 -7.01
N ASP A 86 19.16 -8.31 -6.98
CA ASP A 86 18.63 -9.37 -7.82
C ASP A 86 18.38 -8.90 -9.26
N ARG A 87 18.35 -7.59 -9.52
CA ARG A 87 17.99 -7.05 -10.84
C ARG A 87 18.82 -7.72 -11.94
N GLY A 88 18.13 -8.24 -12.96
CA GLY A 88 18.75 -8.93 -14.09
C GLY A 88 19.21 -10.37 -13.80
N ARG A 89 19.01 -10.88 -12.58
CA ARG A 89 19.30 -12.27 -12.21
C ARG A 89 18.08 -13.17 -12.33
N VAL A 90 18.32 -14.45 -12.62
CA VAL A 90 17.28 -15.48 -12.66
C VAL A 90 16.83 -15.81 -11.22
N LEU A 91 15.55 -15.58 -10.93
CA LEU A 91 14.92 -15.90 -9.65
C LEU A 91 14.48 -17.37 -9.59
N GLU A 92 13.91 -17.86 -10.70
CA GLU A 92 13.39 -19.22 -10.79
C GLU A 92 13.61 -19.77 -12.21
N GLN A 93 13.86 -21.08 -12.29
CA GLN A 93 13.89 -21.82 -13.56
C GLN A 93 12.95 -23.02 -13.52
N ARG A 94 12.36 -23.37 -14.67
CA ARG A 94 11.58 -24.61 -14.84
C ARG A 94 11.82 -25.22 -16.24
N PRO A 95 12.12 -26.52 -16.37
CA PRO A 95 12.35 -27.51 -15.31
C PRO A 95 13.54 -27.20 -14.37
N PRO A 96 13.61 -27.81 -13.17
CA PRO A 96 14.72 -27.57 -12.25
C PRO A 96 16.03 -28.11 -12.83
N ALA A 97 17.15 -27.62 -12.32
CA ALA A 97 18.47 -28.08 -12.74
C ALA A 97 18.64 -29.59 -12.49
N GLY A 98 19.46 -30.23 -13.32
CA GLY A 98 19.67 -31.69 -13.28
C GLY A 98 18.58 -32.50 -13.98
N THR A 99 17.44 -31.89 -14.35
CA THR A 99 16.39 -32.58 -15.13
C THR A 99 16.92 -32.96 -16.51
N ILE A 100 16.66 -34.18 -16.96
CA ILE A 100 16.98 -34.62 -18.32
C ILE A 100 15.81 -34.29 -19.24
N VAL A 101 16.08 -33.58 -20.33
CA VAL A 101 15.08 -33.17 -21.33
C VAL A 101 15.60 -33.38 -22.74
N LYS A 102 14.71 -33.35 -23.73
CA LYS A 102 15.12 -33.33 -25.14
C LYS A 102 15.84 -32.02 -25.46
N ALA A 103 16.88 -32.09 -26.28
CA ALA A 103 17.48 -30.92 -26.92
C ALA A 103 16.40 -30.10 -27.63
N GLY A 104 16.54 -28.78 -27.60
CA GLY A 104 15.52 -27.84 -28.05
C GLY A 104 14.33 -27.65 -27.11
N ARG A 105 14.33 -28.24 -25.91
CA ARG A 105 13.27 -27.98 -24.92
C ARG A 105 13.32 -26.53 -24.45
N ARG A 106 12.12 -25.95 -24.26
CA ARG A 106 11.97 -24.61 -23.66
C ARG A 106 12.14 -24.65 -22.14
N ILE A 107 12.98 -23.78 -21.61
CA ILE A 107 13.22 -23.56 -20.18
C ILE A 107 12.63 -22.21 -19.79
N PHE A 108 11.68 -22.22 -18.87
CA PHE A 108 11.06 -21.00 -18.34
C PHE A 108 11.98 -20.38 -17.30
N LEU A 109 12.34 -19.12 -17.50
CA LEU A 109 13.14 -18.34 -16.57
C LEU A 109 12.32 -17.16 -16.06
N THR A 110 12.15 -17.07 -14.75
CA THR A 110 11.64 -15.87 -14.10
C THR A 110 12.83 -15.00 -13.73
N VAL A 111 12.97 -13.84 -14.36
CA VAL A 111 14.08 -12.90 -14.14
C VAL A 111 13.60 -11.72 -13.30
N SER A 112 14.44 -11.28 -12.37
CA SER A 112 14.14 -10.16 -11.50
C SER A 112 14.21 -8.82 -12.25
N ARG A 113 13.16 -8.00 -12.11
CA ARG A 113 13.17 -6.57 -12.48
C ARG A 113 13.84 -5.70 -11.43
N GLY A 114 14.27 -6.28 -10.31
CA GLY A 114 14.59 -5.56 -9.08
C GLY A 114 13.32 -5.09 -8.36
N PRO A 115 13.47 -4.14 -7.42
CA PRO A 115 12.36 -3.53 -6.70
C PRO A 115 11.36 -2.82 -7.59
N ALA A 116 10.10 -2.81 -7.15
CA ALA A 116 9.05 -1.99 -7.75
C ALA A 116 9.36 -0.49 -7.65
N VAL A 117 10.13 -0.10 -6.63
CA VAL A 117 10.56 1.28 -6.38
C VAL A 117 12.09 1.28 -6.25
N ASN A 118 12.77 1.98 -7.15
CA ASN A 118 14.24 2.04 -7.16
C ASN A 118 14.79 3.46 -6.96
N GLN A 119 13.92 4.47 -6.90
CA GLN A 119 14.30 5.86 -6.64
C GLN A 119 13.26 6.53 -5.74
N VAL A 120 13.70 7.53 -4.98
CA VAL A 120 12.84 8.35 -4.13
C VAL A 120 12.00 9.28 -5.02
N GLU A 121 10.68 9.27 -4.83
CA GLU A 121 9.77 10.17 -5.56
C GLU A 121 9.74 11.59 -4.96
N ASN A 122 9.03 12.50 -5.63
CA ASN A 122 8.79 13.85 -5.12
C ASN A 122 7.47 13.92 -4.33
N TYR A 123 7.60 14.07 -3.02
CA TYR A 123 6.52 14.22 -2.05
C TYR A 123 6.28 15.68 -1.64
N VAL A 124 7.13 16.62 -2.07
CA VAL A 124 6.94 18.06 -1.78
C VAL A 124 5.61 18.55 -2.36
N GLY A 125 4.83 19.26 -1.54
CA GLY A 125 3.51 19.75 -1.88
C GLY A 125 2.36 18.77 -1.58
N GLN A 126 2.64 17.49 -1.32
CA GLN A 126 1.65 16.51 -0.88
C GLN A 126 1.39 16.63 0.62
N THR A 127 0.28 16.06 1.11
CA THR A 127 0.06 15.96 2.56
C THR A 127 0.81 14.76 3.14
N LEU A 128 1.34 14.90 4.36
CA LEU A 128 2.05 13.82 5.05
C LEU A 128 1.18 12.55 5.19
N ASP A 129 -0.12 12.71 5.44
CA ASP A 129 -1.04 11.58 5.61
C ASP A 129 -1.29 10.84 4.28
N GLU A 130 -1.43 11.55 3.17
CA GLU A 130 -1.52 10.93 1.84
C GLU A 130 -0.24 10.13 1.52
N VAL A 131 0.94 10.69 1.82
CA VAL A 131 2.21 10.00 1.61
C VAL A 131 2.33 8.77 2.51
N LYS A 132 1.90 8.84 3.77
CA LYS A 132 1.84 7.68 4.67
C LYS A 132 0.98 6.56 4.07
N ILE A 133 -0.23 6.89 3.62
CA ILE A 133 -1.16 5.92 3.02
C ILE A 133 -0.58 5.34 1.71
N HIS A 134 0.01 6.20 0.88
CA HIS A 134 0.62 5.79 -0.38
C HIS A 134 1.77 4.80 -0.14
N LEU A 135 2.71 5.10 0.76
CA LEU A 135 3.81 4.20 1.09
C LEU A 135 3.33 2.89 1.72
N GLN A 136 2.32 2.93 2.61
CA GLN A 136 1.71 1.73 3.17
C GLN A 136 1.09 0.85 2.07
N THR A 137 0.42 1.45 1.10
CA THR A 137 -0.20 0.74 -0.03
C THR A 137 0.87 0.14 -0.95
N LEU A 138 1.91 0.91 -1.25
CA LEU A 138 3.03 0.51 -2.12
C LEU A 138 3.78 -0.70 -1.58
N PHE A 139 3.96 -0.77 -0.26
CA PHE A 139 4.67 -1.87 0.42
C PHE A 139 3.73 -2.87 1.10
N ALA A 140 2.43 -2.88 0.77
CA ALA A 140 1.47 -3.79 1.42
C ALA A 140 1.78 -5.29 1.22
N SER A 141 2.46 -5.65 0.12
CA SER A 141 2.80 -7.04 -0.24
C SER A 141 4.30 -7.30 -0.31
N THR A 142 5.15 -6.32 0.03
CA THR A 142 6.60 -6.44 -0.08
C THR A 142 7.30 -5.81 1.13
N ARG A 143 8.58 -6.12 1.33
CA ARG A 143 9.36 -5.47 2.39
C ARG A 143 9.47 -3.96 2.09
N PRO A 144 9.20 -3.07 3.06
CA PRO A 144 9.33 -1.63 2.84
C PRO A 144 10.78 -1.26 2.53
N LEU A 145 10.95 -0.49 1.46
CA LEU A 145 12.23 0.11 1.08
C LEU A 145 12.30 1.60 1.43
N LEU A 146 11.15 2.22 1.68
CA LEU A 146 11.05 3.58 2.18
C LEU A 146 10.31 3.56 3.52
N ALA A 147 10.81 4.33 4.47
CA ALA A 147 10.15 4.56 5.75
C ALA A 147 10.22 6.05 6.08
N ILE A 148 9.15 6.60 6.65
CA ILE A 148 9.16 7.99 7.12
C ILE A 148 9.84 8.02 8.49
N ARG A 149 10.82 8.90 8.67
CA ARG A 149 11.43 9.15 9.97
C ARG A 149 10.43 9.90 10.86
N GLU A 150 10.12 9.31 12.01
CA GLU A 150 9.25 9.93 13.01
C GLU A 150 10.05 10.44 14.23
N PRO A 151 9.67 11.58 14.83
CA PRO A 151 8.65 12.52 14.36
C PRO A 151 9.16 13.40 13.19
N PRO A 152 8.28 13.81 12.26
CA PRO A 152 8.62 14.85 11.28
C PRO A 152 8.92 16.19 11.95
N VAL A 153 9.64 17.06 11.23
CA VAL A 153 9.90 18.43 11.69
C VAL A 153 8.77 19.34 11.20
N TYR A 154 8.22 20.16 12.09
CA TYR A 154 7.07 21.01 11.80
C TYR A 154 7.42 22.50 11.95
N ILE A 155 7.07 23.33 10.96
CA ILE A 155 7.26 24.79 10.98
C ILE A 155 6.01 25.53 10.52
N PHE A 156 5.87 26.79 10.91
CA PHE A 156 4.82 27.64 10.34
C PHE A 156 5.20 28.03 8.91
N ASP A 157 4.26 27.89 8.00
CA ASP A 157 4.43 28.23 6.58
C ASP A 157 3.07 28.64 5.98
N ARG A 158 3.07 29.36 4.86
CA ARG A 158 1.82 29.77 4.20
C ARG A 158 1.06 28.59 3.60
N ALA A 159 1.73 27.48 3.33
CA ALA A 159 1.10 26.26 2.85
C ALA A 159 0.12 25.69 3.90
N PRO A 160 -0.94 24.98 3.47
CA PRO A 160 -1.86 24.30 4.37
C PRO A 160 -1.17 23.39 5.39
N ALA A 161 -1.77 23.23 6.56
CA ALA A 161 -1.24 22.36 7.59
C ALA A 161 -1.19 20.89 7.11
N GLY A 162 -0.08 20.21 7.41
CA GLY A 162 0.18 18.84 6.95
C GLY A 162 0.87 18.74 5.58
N THR A 163 1.04 19.85 4.85
CA THR A 163 1.77 19.86 3.57
C THR A 163 3.27 19.69 3.77
N ILE A 164 3.90 18.79 3.02
CA ILE A 164 5.35 18.59 3.00
C ILE A 164 6.01 19.75 2.26
N LEU A 165 6.87 20.49 2.95
CA LEU A 165 7.62 21.64 2.45
C LEU A 165 8.97 21.22 1.87
N GLU A 166 9.65 20.30 2.56
CA GLU A 166 10.93 19.76 2.13
C GLU A 166 11.00 18.26 2.43
N GLN A 167 11.79 17.56 1.62
CA GLN A 167 12.10 16.16 1.83
C GLN A 167 13.60 15.89 1.76
N LYS A 168 14.05 14.87 2.48
CA LYS A 168 15.36 14.26 2.31
C LYS A 168 15.21 12.73 2.38
N PRO A 169 15.83 11.95 1.48
CA PRO A 169 16.65 12.37 0.33
C PRO A 169 15.86 13.14 -0.74
N VAL A 170 16.59 13.83 -1.62
CA VAL A 170 15.99 14.59 -2.74
C VAL A 170 15.35 13.63 -3.75
N PRO A 171 14.34 14.07 -4.51
CA PRO A 171 13.73 13.26 -5.56
C PRO A 171 14.77 12.72 -6.55
N GLY A 172 14.59 11.48 -7.00
CA GLY A 172 15.50 10.78 -7.90
C GLY A 172 16.67 10.05 -7.21
N THR A 173 16.84 10.21 -5.89
CA THR A 173 17.87 9.47 -5.14
C THR A 173 17.65 7.96 -5.28
N GLU A 174 18.69 7.22 -5.66
CA GLU A 174 18.59 5.77 -5.81
C GLU A 174 18.41 5.04 -4.48
N ILE A 175 17.52 4.04 -4.47
CA ILE A 175 17.19 3.22 -3.31
C ILE A 175 17.96 1.91 -3.41
N SER A 176 19.02 1.77 -2.60
CA SER A 176 19.82 0.55 -2.49
C SER A 176 19.42 -0.34 -1.31
N GLY A 177 18.51 0.13 -0.46
CA GLY A 177 18.03 -0.57 0.73
C GLY A 177 16.94 0.23 1.43
N LEU A 178 16.69 -0.06 2.72
CA LEU A 178 15.76 0.74 3.52
C LEU A 178 16.28 2.18 3.62
N THR A 179 15.51 3.11 3.07
CA THR A 179 15.84 4.53 3.01
C THR A 179 14.83 5.31 3.86
N GLU A 180 15.35 6.10 4.81
CA GLU A 180 14.51 6.93 5.66
C GLU A 180 14.21 8.28 4.99
N LEU A 181 12.93 8.62 4.90
CA LEU A 181 12.41 9.89 4.42
C LEU A 181 12.24 10.84 5.60
N VAL A 182 12.98 11.94 5.58
CA VAL A 182 12.84 13.05 6.53
C VAL A 182 12.03 14.14 5.86
N PHE A 183 10.92 14.53 6.48
CA PHE A 183 10.06 15.59 5.99
C PHE A 183 10.07 16.81 6.91
N LEU A 184 10.13 17.98 6.28
CA LEU A 184 9.74 19.26 6.89
C LEU A 184 8.30 19.51 6.48
N VAL A 185 7.41 19.71 7.45
CA VAL A 185 5.96 19.75 7.24
C VAL A 185 5.39 21.08 7.76
N SER A 186 4.47 21.67 7.01
CA SER A 186 3.78 22.88 7.40
C SER A 186 2.83 22.63 8.58
N ARG A 187 2.85 23.53 9.57
CA ARG A 187 1.84 23.65 10.64
C ARG A 187 0.65 24.51 10.20
N GLY A 188 0.66 24.99 8.97
CA GLY A 188 -0.21 26.04 8.48
C GLY A 188 0.38 27.43 8.75
N PRO A 189 -0.31 28.48 8.27
CA PRO A 189 0.09 29.86 8.52
C PRO A 189 0.17 30.13 10.02
N GLU A 190 1.16 30.92 10.43
CA GLU A 190 1.19 31.44 11.78
C GLU A 190 -0.09 32.25 12.02
N GLN A 191 -0.91 31.76 12.94
CA GLN A 191 -2.19 32.37 13.25
C GLN A 191 -1.99 33.55 14.20
N ALA A 192 -2.68 34.65 13.92
CA ALA A 192 -2.72 35.77 14.85
C ALA A 192 -3.29 35.31 16.20
N ARG A 193 -2.86 35.99 17.27
CA ARG A 193 -3.43 35.75 18.60
C ARG A 193 -4.94 35.97 18.57
N VAL A 194 -5.67 35.07 19.22
CA VAL A 194 -7.13 35.10 19.28
C VAL A 194 -7.55 35.79 20.56
N LYS A 195 -8.61 36.60 20.48
CA LYS A 195 -9.21 37.25 21.63
C LYS A 195 -10.10 36.26 22.37
N VAL A 196 -9.83 36.04 23.66
CA VAL A 196 -10.63 35.16 24.51
C VAL A 196 -12.06 35.73 24.61
N PRO A 197 -13.11 34.94 24.29
CA PRO A 197 -14.48 35.41 24.38
C PRO A 197 -14.95 35.52 25.85
N GLU A 198 -16.01 36.30 26.05
CA GLU A 198 -16.79 36.29 27.30
C GLU A 198 -17.68 35.05 27.33
N LEU A 199 -17.46 34.17 28.29
CA LEU A 199 -18.20 32.93 28.51
C LEU A 199 -18.91 32.91 29.86
N GLN A 200 -18.50 33.73 30.82
CA GLN A 200 -19.05 33.69 32.17
C GLN A 200 -20.56 33.96 32.16
N GLY A 201 -21.33 33.14 32.89
CA GLY A 201 -22.78 33.23 32.96
C GLY A 201 -23.54 32.67 31.77
N LEU A 202 -22.87 32.27 30.67
CA LEU A 202 -23.52 31.59 29.54
C LEU A 202 -23.93 30.16 29.91
N SER A 203 -24.97 29.66 29.25
CA SER A 203 -25.29 28.23 29.27
C SER A 203 -24.22 27.42 28.52
N ILE A 204 -24.08 26.13 28.83
CA ILE A 204 -23.13 25.24 28.14
C ILE A 204 -23.24 25.30 26.60
N PRO A 205 -24.43 25.18 25.97
CA PRO A 205 -24.54 25.25 24.52
C PRO A 205 -24.20 26.62 23.92
N GLU A 206 -24.42 27.71 24.66
CA GLU A 206 -24.02 29.05 24.24
C GLU A 206 -22.51 29.26 24.35
N ALA A 207 -21.90 28.77 25.43
CA ALA A 207 -20.46 28.82 25.62
C ALA A 207 -19.72 28.03 24.54
N ILE A 208 -20.20 26.81 24.22
CA ILE A 208 -19.65 25.99 23.12
C ILE A 208 -19.71 26.74 21.80
N ARG A 209 -20.89 27.27 21.41
CA ARG A 209 -21.05 28.04 20.17
C ARG A 209 -20.09 29.23 20.12
N ARG A 210 -19.95 29.97 21.23
CA ARG A 210 -19.04 31.11 21.29
C ARG A 210 -17.57 30.70 21.16
N ILE A 211 -17.18 29.56 21.73
CA ILE A 211 -15.83 29.00 21.59
C ILE A 211 -15.58 28.62 20.12
N GLU A 212 -16.51 27.91 19.48
CA GLU A 212 -16.43 27.51 18.07
C GLU A 212 -16.27 28.73 17.14
N GLU A 213 -17.05 29.78 17.36
CA GLU A 213 -16.96 31.04 16.60
C GLU A 213 -15.63 31.75 16.81
N SER A 214 -15.09 31.73 18.03
CA SER A 214 -13.82 32.40 18.36
C SER A 214 -12.60 31.61 17.89
N GLY A 215 -12.71 30.28 17.75
CA GLY A 215 -11.59 29.41 17.39
C GLY A 215 -10.54 29.20 18.49
N VAL A 216 -10.83 29.59 19.74
CA VAL A 216 -9.92 29.33 20.87
C VAL A 216 -9.96 27.86 21.28
N ALA A 217 -8.81 27.29 21.63
CA ALA A 217 -8.77 26.03 22.35
C ALA A 217 -9.44 26.17 23.74
N PHE A 218 -9.96 25.08 24.28
CA PHE A 218 -10.70 25.09 25.54
C PHE A 218 -10.42 23.84 26.38
N ALA A 219 -10.66 23.93 27.68
CA ALA A 219 -10.70 22.81 28.59
C ALA A 219 -11.79 23.06 29.64
N PHE A 220 -12.86 22.27 29.61
CA PHE A 220 -13.92 22.38 30.61
C PHE A 220 -13.60 21.60 31.88
N SER A 221 -13.97 22.16 33.02
CA SER A 221 -14.06 21.45 34.29
C SER A 221 -15.46 21.61 34.87
N MET A 222 -15.91 20.63 35.65
CA MET A 222 -17.27 20.60 36.17
C MET A 222 -17.27 20.36 37.68
N ARG A 223 -18.06 21.15 38.42
CA ARG A 223 -18.32 20.93 39.86
C ARG A 223 -19.79 21.07 40.22
N ALA A 224 -20.17 20.61 41.42
CA ALA A 224 -21.51 20.85 41.93
C ALA A 224 -21.77 22.37 42.06
N PRO A 225 -23.01 22.85 41.80
CA PRO A 225 -23.38 24.24 42.06
C PRO A 225 -23.19 24.60 43.54
N GLU A 226 -22.68 25.81 43.80
CA GLU A 226 -22.45 26.32 45.16
C GLU A 226 -23.29 27.58 45.43
N GLY A 227 -23.81 27.71 46.65
CA GLY A 227 -24.54 28.90 47.09
C GLY A 227 -25.78 29.22 46.24
N ARG A 228 -25.72 30.31 45.46
CA ARG A 228 -26.81 30.79 44.59
C ARG A 228 -26.53 30.57 43.10
N GLU A 229 -25.54 29.75 42.76
CA GLU A 229 -25.23 29.43 41.37
C GLU A 229 -26.38 28.67 40.71
N ARG A 230 -26.67 29.05 39.46
CA ARG A 230 -27.62 28.30 38.65
C ARG A 230 -26.90 27.08 38.03
N PRO A 231 -27.50 25.88 38.06
CA PRO A 231 -26.95 24.70 37.39
C PRO A 231 -26.80 24.91 35.87
N GLY A 232 -25.74 24.35 35.28
CA GLY A 232 -25.53 24.34 33.83
C GLY A 232 -25.00 25.65 33.23
N LEU A 233 -24.47 26.55 34.06
CA LEU A 233 -23.86 27.81 33.62
C LEU A 233 -22.35 27.78 33.78
N VAL A 234 -21.66 28.58 32.97
CA VAL A 234 -20.24 28.88 33.16
C VAL A 234 -20.06 29.74 34.42
N VAL A 235 -19.31 29.22 35.37
CA VAL A 235 -19.00 29.87 36.64
C VAL A 235 -17.81 30.81 36.49
N SER A 236 -16.75 30.36 35.82
CA SER A 236 -15.54 31.15 35.62
C SER A 236 -14.76 30.68 34.40
N GLN A 237 -13.88 31.54 33.90
CA GLN A 237 -12.96 31.23 32.82
C GLN A 237 -11.56 31.76 33.12
N MET A 238 -10.55 31.18 32.49
CA MET A 238 -9.17 31.67 32.49
C MET A 238 -8.49 31.30 31.17
N PRO A 239 -7.86 32.24 30.43
CA PRO A 239 -7.67 33.66 30.76
C PRO A 239 -8.94 34.51 30.79
N ALA A 240 -8.81 35.74 31.30
CA ALA A 240 -9.93 36.67 31.40
C ALA A 240 -10.46 37.07 30.01
N PRO A 241 -11.76 37.39 29.89
CA PRO A 241 -12.37 37.88 28.65
C PRO A 241 -11.57 39.02 28.03
N GLY A 242 -11.38 38.96 26.72
CA GLY A 242 -10.64 39.95 25.96
C GLY A 242 -9.11 39.82 25.94
N SER A 243 -8.55 38.89 26.71
CA SER A 243 -7.12 38.56 26.63
C SER A 243 -6.72 38.05 25.25
N LEU A 244 -5.48 38.28 24.83
CA LEU A 244 -4.94 37.76 23.56
C LEU A 244 -4.09 36.52 23.84
N VAL A 245 -4.56 35.37 23.38
CA VAL A 245 -3.90 34.06 23.57
C VAL A 245 -3.44 33.48 22.23
N ALA A 246 -2.47 32.57 22.29
CA ALA A 246 -2.18 31.74 21.13
C ALA A 246 -3.41 30.84 20.83
N PRO A 247 -3.73 30.55 19.56
CA PRO A 247 -4.89 29.74 19.21
C PRO A 247 -4.90 28.34 19.85
N ASP A 248 -3.73 27.78 20.13
CA ASP A 248 -3.52 26.47 20.75
C ASP A 248 -3.48 26.51 22.29
N ALA A 249 -3.50 27.70 22.89
CA ALA A 249 -3.54 27.84 24.34
C ALA A 249 -4.98 27.64 24.85
N PRO A 250 -5.24 26.63 25.70
CA PRO A 250 -6.59 26.33 26.13
C PRO A 250 -7.13 27.37 27.11
N VAL A 251 -8.35 27.84 26.87
CA VAL A 251 -9.16 28.58 27.84
C VAL A 251 -9.79 27.57 28.80
N SER A 252 -9.41 27.62 30.08
CA SER A 252 -10.03 26.83 31.13
C SER A 252 -11.40 27.39 31.45
N VAL A 253 -12.43 26.55 31.42
CA VAL A 253 -13.83 26.95 31.63
C VAL A 253 -14.46 26.09 32.72
N LEU A 254 -14.76 26.68 33.87
CA LEU A 254 -15.45 25.99 34.96
C LEU A 254 -16.95 26.12 34.79
N VAL A 255 -17.67 25.01 34.75
CA VAL A 255 -19.14 24.97 34.67
C VAL A 255 -19.75 24.36 35.94
N SER A 256 -20.92 24.87 36.32
CA SER A 256 -21.75 24.26 37.34
C SER A 256 -22.47 23.04 36.73
N ARG A 257 -22.45 21.91 37.43
CA ARG A 257 -23.06 20.66 36.97
C ARG A 257 -24.54 20.90 36.62
N PRO A 258 -25.00 20.57 35.40
CA PRO A 258 -26.40 20.70 35.03
C PRO A 258 -27.30 19.84 35.91
N ALA A 259 -28.54 20.29 36.12
CA ALA A 259 -29.61 19.48 36.69
C ALA A 259 -30.49 18.97 35.53
N PRO A 260 -30.20 17.78 34.97
CA PRO A 260 -30.92 17.29 33.79
C PRO A 260 -32.39 16.96 34.11
N GLU A 261 -33.26 17.15 33.13
CA GLU A 261 -34.65 16.69 33.19
C GLU A 261 -34.74 15.16 33.23
N LYS A 262 -35.89 14.61 33.61
CA LYS A 262 -36.10 13.16 33.70
C LYS A 262 -35.83 12.49 32.35
N GLY A 263 -34.92 11.52 32.33
CA GLY A 263 -34.52 10.79 31.13
C GLY A 263 -33.29 11.35 30.41
N MET A 264 -32.78 12.50 30.86
CA MET A 264 -31.52 13.08 30.40
C MET A 264 -30.39 12.76 31.40
N VAL A 265 -29.17 12.65 30.90
CA VAL A 265 -27.94 12.42 31.66
C VAL A 265 -26.99 13.57 31.38
N ALA A 266 -26.52 14.22 32.45
CA ALA A 266 -25.53 15.27 32.39
C ALA A 266 -24.17 14.75 32.87
N GLY A 267 -23.08 15.13 32.20
CA GLY A 267 -21.74 14.70 32.59
C GLY A 267 -20.66 15.52 31.92
N LEU A 268 -19.41 15.18 32.25
CA LEU A 268 -18.22 15.70 31.59
C LEU A 268 -17.60 14.56 30.79
N LEU A 269 -17.43 14.76 29.49
CA LEU A 269 -16.54 13.91 28.70
C LEU A 269 -15.14 14.45 28.94
N GLU A 270 -14.23 13.61 29.43
CA GLU A 270 -12.83 13.97 29.65
C GLU A 270 -11.98 12.86 29.06
N GLU A 271 -11.20 13.18 28.03
CA GLU A 271 -10.38 12.23 27.30
C GLU A 271 -9.02 12.87 27.01
N THR A 272 -7.97 12.05 26.98
CA THR A 272 -6.64 12.53 26.56
C THR A 272 -6.41 12.16 25.11
N LEU A 273 -6.45 13.17 24.24
CA LEU A 273 -6.20 13.02 22.81
C LEU A 273 -4.70 12.95 22.52
N PRO A 274 -4.29 12.24 21.46
CA PRO A 274 -2.93 12.34 20.96
C PRO A 274 -2.61 13.81 20.64
N VAL A 275 -1.40 14.25 20.98
CA VAL A 275 -0.96 15.61 20.67
C VAL A 275 -0.86 15.75 19.16
N PHE A 276 -1.52 16.76 18.61
CA PHE A 276 -1.50 17.04 17.19
C PHE A 276 -0.38 18.03 16.87
N PRO A 277 0.35 17.84 15.75
CA PRO A 277 1.42 18.76 15.36
C PRO A 277 0.90 20.15 14.95
N TYR A 278 -0.39 20.25 14.62
CA TYR A 278 -1.14 21.46 14.32
C TYR A 278 -2.59 21.28 14.77
N LEU A 279 -3.35 22.38 14.85
CA LEU A 279 -4.74 22.33 15.24
C LEU A 279 -5.56 21.47 14.26
N LEU A 280 -6.22 20.45 14.80
CA LEU A 280 -7.14 19.59 14.04
C LEU A 280 -8.57 19.84 14.45
N LYS A 281 -9.48 19.78 13.48
CA LYS A 281 -10.91 19.85 13.75
C LYS A 281 -11.35 18.57 14.47
N VAL A 282 -11.76 18.72 15.71
CA VAL A 282 -12.34 17.68 16.55
C VAL A 282 -13.85 17.88 16.61
N THR A 283 -14.60 16.80 16.43
CA THR A 283 -16.07 16.81 16.46
C THR A 283 -16.59 15.77 17.43
N LEU A 284 -17.37 16.22 18.40
CA LEU A 284 -18.11 15.38 19.34
C LEU A 284 -19.56 15.25 18.84
N THR A 285 -19.97 14.03 18.51
CA THR A 285 -21.32 13.70 18.04
C THR A 285 -22.04 12.85 19.07
N ALA A 286 -23.28 13.18 19.38
CA ALA A 286 -24.20 12.35 20.14
C ALA A 286 -25.14 11.61 19.20
N GLN A 287 -25.14 10.28 19.28
CA GLN A 287 -26.14 9.43 18.63
C GLN A 287 -27.17 9.01 19.66
N TYR A 288 -28.37 9.56 19.54
CA TYR A 288 -29.49 9.31 20.46
C TYR A 288 -30.08 7.91 20.26
N PRO A 289 -30.83 7.39 21.25
CA PRO A 289 -31.51 6.10 21.14
C PRO A 289 -32.50 6.01 19.97
N THR A 290 -33.02 7.15 19.52
CA THR A 290 -33.90 7.27 18.34
C THR A 290 -33.17 7.04 17.01
N GLY A 291 -31.83 7.01 17.03
CA GLY A 291 -30.98 6.96 15.85
C GLY A 291 -30.56 8.33 15.32
N GLU A 292 -31.12 9.41 15.86
CA GLU A 292 -30.74 10.78 15.51
C GLU A 292 -29.28 11.07 15.90
N LYS A 293 -28.54 11.77 15.04
CA LYS A 293 -27.16 12.19 15.29
C LYS A 293 -27.07 13.70 15.37
N ILE A 294 -26.59 14.22 16.49
CA ILE A 294 -26.42 15.65 16.75
C ILE A 294 -24.96 15.93 17.06
N VAL A 295 -24.41 16.96 16.42
CA VAL A 295 -23.08 17.47 16.76
C VAL A 295 -23.20 18.32 18.02
N LEU A 296 -22.53 17.90 19.09
CA LEU A 296 -22.48 18.65 20.35
C LEU A 296 -21.41 19.74 20.34
N LEU A 297 -20.29 19.48 19.66
CA LEU A 297 -19.17 20.40 19.53
C LEU A 297 -18.38 20.09 18.26
N SER A 298 -17.92 21.14 17.57
CA SER A 298 -17.01 21.07 16.43
C SER A 298 -16.02 22.23 16.46
N ALA A 299 -14.80 21.98 16.93
CA ALA A 299 -13.79 23.02 17.16
C ALA A 299 -12.38 22.56 16.78
N GLN A 300 -11.48 23.51 16.57
CA GLN A 300 -10.05 23.24 16.40
C GLN A 300 -9.42 22.92 17.75
N HIS A 301 -8.64 21.83 17.83
CA HIS A 301 -8.01 21.38 19.07
C HIS A 301 -6.55 20.98 18.83
N PRO A 302 -5.62 21.26 19.76
CA PRO A 302 -4.20 20.87 19.65
C PRO A 302 -3.90 19.42 20.06
N GLY A 303 -4.91 18.70 20.54
CA GLY A 303 -4.75 17.41 21.21
C GLY A 303 -4.53 17.58 22.72
N GLY A 304 -4.05 16.56 23.42
CA GLY A 304 -3.93 16.60 24.88
C GLY A 304 -5.29 16.49 25.57
N LEU A 305 -5.45 17.11 26.74
CA LEU A 305 -6.70 17.05 27.51
C LEU A 305 -7.85 17.67 26.72
N PHE A 306 -8.85 16.86 26.39
CA PHE A 306 -10.10 17.29 25.78
C PHE A 306 -11.21 17.05 26.78
N SER A 307 -11.88 18.12 27.20
CA SER A 307 -12.99 18.02 28.13
C SER A 307 -14.17 18.87 27.70
N VAL A 308 -15.36 18.27 27.63
CA VAL A 308 -16.60 18.91 27.18
C VAL A 308 -17.79 18.43 28.02
N PRO A 309 -18.56 19.34 28.62
CA PRO A 309 -19.79 18.99 29.33
C PRO A 309 -20.88 18.64 28.33
N TYR A 310 -21.70 17.64 28.65
CA TYR A 310 -22.82 17.22 27.82
C TYR A 310 -24.09 17.04 28.65
N VAL A 311 -25.24 17.20 27.99
CA VAL A 311 -26.57 16.84 28.51
C VAL A 311 -27.30 16.14 27.38
N VAL A 312 -27.49 14.83 27.50
CA VAL A 312 -28.03 13.97 26.42
C VAL A 312 -29.03 12.95 26.97
N PRO A 313 -29.94 12.40 26.15
CA PRO A 313 -30.83 11.31 26.60
C PRO A 313 -30.05 10.10 27.13
N ASN A 314 -30.65 9.37 28.07
CA ASN A 314 -30.09 8.10 28.54
C ASN A 314 -29.89 7.11 27.36
N ASN A 315 -28.83 6.30 27.40
CA ASN A 315 -28.41 5.39 26.33
C ASN A 315 -27.94 6.09 25.04
N THR A 316 -27.49 7.35 25.12
CA THR A 316 -26.83 8.05 24.01
C THR A 316 -25.41 7.54 23.82
N VAL A 317 -24.98 7.38 22.57
CA VAL A 317 -23.57 7.07 22.24
C VAL A 317 -22.86 8.37 21.86
N LEU A 318 -21.85 8.74 22.62
CA LEU A 318 -20.92 9.83 22.31
C LEU A 318 -19.80 9.30 21.42
N ILE A 319 -19.55 9.98 20.31
CA ILE A 319 -18.52 9.65 19.32
C ILE A 319 -17.63 10.88 19.14
N LEU A 320 -16.37 10.76 19.52
CA LEU A 320 -15.37 11.80 19.31
C LEU A 320 -14.53 11.44 18.09
N SER A 321 -14.40 12.39 17.18
CA SER A 321 -13.64 12.21 15.93
C SER A 321 -12.70 13.37 15.69
N ALA A 322 -11.56 13.09 15.06
CA ALA A 322 -10.65 14.10 14.54
C ALA A 322 -10.34 13.77 13.08
N ALA A 323 -10.41 14.76 12.19
CA ALA A 323 -10.17 14.57 10.75
C ALA A 323 -10.92 13.36 10.15
N ASN A 324 -12.20 13.19 10.52
CA ASN A 324 -13.09 12.09 10.10
C ASN A 324 -12.68 10.67 10.56
N ARG A 325 -11.71 10.56 11.47
CA ARG A 325 -11.38 9.31 12.15
C ARG A 325 -11.98 9.29 13.55
N GLU A 326 -12.70 8.23 13.89
CA GLU A 326 -13.18 7.99 15.25
C GLU A 326 -11.98 7.78 16.19
N LEU A 327 -11.89 8.61 17.22
CA LEU A 327 -10.90 8.49 18.28
C LEU A 327 -11.46 7.74 19.48
N PHE A 328 -12.74 7.96 19.76
CA PHE A 328 -13.37 7.45 20.97
C PHE A 328 -14.87 7.28 20.78
N ARG A 329 -15.43 6.26 21.43
CA ARG A 329 -16.85 5.97 21.49
C ARG A 329 -17.24 5.51 22.88
N ARG A 330 -18.25 6.14 23.49
CA ARG A 330 -18.78 5.77 24.81
C ARG A 330 -20.29 5.87 24.86
N GLU A 331 -20.91 4.85 25.42
CA GLU A 331 -22.33 4.87 25.77
C GLU A 331 -22.52 5.59 27.12
N VAL A 332 -23.45 6.54 27.16
CA VAL A 332 -23.83 7.26 28.36
C VAL A 332 -25.01 6.53 28.99
N ARG A 333 -24.84 6.14 30.26
CA ARG A 333 -25.90 5.54 31.07
C ARG A 333 -26.09 6.36 32.33
N SER A 334 -27.33 6.44 32.80
CA SER A 334 -27.62 6.90 34.15
C SER A 334 -26.98 5.93 35.16
N GLU A 335 -26.22 6.47 36.11
CA GLU A 335 -25.85 5.74 37.33
C GLU A 335 -27.09 5.32 38.13
#